data_AF-A0A3C1DHD7-F1
#
_entry.id   AF-A0A3C1DHD7-F1
#
_cell.length_a   1.000
_cell.length_b   1.000
_cell.length_c   1.000
_cell.angle_alpha   90.00
_cell.angle_beta   90.00
_cell.angle_gamma   90.00
#
_symmetry.space_group_name_H-M   'P 1'
#
loop_
_entity.id
_entity.type
_entity.pdbx_description
1 polymer ?
#
loop_
_entity_poly.entity_id
_entity_poly.type
_entity_poly.pdbx_seq_one_letter_code
_entity_poly.pdbx_strand_id
1 'polypeptide(L)'
;MGFYTEPAFFILLGIAVVPAIVLGCLEKRIRLYGFAVSLVFVALLFMHSLQEAAALAFFLVLSFVMQRWVLHLFRKESPHAVGLYRVALALTIAPLVVYKVGAVFDANILGFLGISYMTFKAAQVLIEIRDGLITKLSVLDFFYFLLFFPSFTTGPIMRSRAFVEDVDAPLPRAEYLDRLALGALRFLAGAVYKFVLASLAYWAWWFVPQAIGYATPAAAVASELCIAVLYAAYLFFDFAGYSFMAMGAGAAFGVNVPRNFKFPFLAQDVKDFWNRWHMTLTFWLRDFVFMRMTKALIKRRVFKSRVTTACVGFVFIMTLMGCWNGLTFDYVSCGVFFGLAMAATELFQRKSKLYRNHKKDAWFKFVSWLLTMVWVLIGLSFFSGQIGRLIFGG
;
A
#
# COMPACT_ATOMS: atom_id res chain seq x y z
N MET A 1 20.49 -0.90 7.35
CA MET A 1 20.23 -2.19 6.66
C MET A 1 18.88 -2.15 5.95
N GLY A 2 18.85 -1.95 4.63
CA GLY A 2 17.64 -1.96 3.82
C GLY A 2 16.94 -3.33 3.76
N PHE A 3 15.62 -3.33 4.01
CA PHE A 3 14.83 -4.57 4.02
C PHE A 3 14.57 -5.08 2.60
N TYR A 4 14.82 -6.37 2.39
CA TYR A 4 14.63 -7.07 1.11
C TYR A 4 15.43 -6.47 -0.08
N THR A 5 16.47 -5.71 0.21
CA THR A 5 17.34 -5.09 -0.80
C THR A 5 18.81 -5.44 -0.54
N GLU A 6 19.24 -5.47 0.72
CA GLU A 6 20.62 -5.74 1.09
C GLU A 6 20.84 -7.23 1.46
N PRO A 7 22.00 -7.83 1.08
CA PRO A 7 22.35 -9.19 1.49
C PRO A 7 22.32 -9.42 3.01
N ALA A 8 22.74 -8.42 3.80
CA ALA A 8 22.74 -8.47 5.26
C ALA A 8 21.35 -8.78 5.84
N PHE A 9 20.30 -8.21 5.25
CA PHE A 9 18.92 -8.47 5.66
C PHE A 9 18.55 -9.94 5.49
N PHE A 10 18.90 -10.56 4.35
CA PHE A 10 18.57 -11.97 4.07
C PHE A 10 19.31 -12.94 4.99
N ILE A 11 20.59 -12.66 5.28
CA ILE A 11 21.39 -13.47 6.20
C ILE A 11 20.77 -13.42 7.60
N LEU A 12 20.49 -12.23 8.12
CA LEU A 12 19.89 -12.07 9.44
C LEU A 12 18.47 -12.63 9.50
N LEU A 13 17.69 -12.50 8.42
CA LEU A 13 16.35 -13.11 8.33
C LEU A 13 16.44 -14.63 8.39
N GLY A 14 17.38 -15.24 7.66
CA GLY A 14 17.62 -16.68 7.72
C GLY A 14 17.91 -17.18 9.12
N ILE A 15 18.74 -16.44 9.88
CA ILE A 15 19.03 -16.75 11.29
C ILE A 15 17.78 -16.57 12.16
N ALA A 16 17.06 -15.45 12.02
CA ALA A 16 15.90 -15.12 12.84
C ALA A 16 14.68 -16.02 12.59
N VAL A 17 14.58 -16.63 11.40
CA VAL A 17 13.48 -17.55 11.09
C VAL A 17 13.64 -18.91 11.80
N VAL A 18 14.87 -19.35 12.10
CA VAL A 18 15.10 -20.66 12.73
C VAL A 18 14.38 -20.82 14.07
N PRO A 19 14.53 -19.91 15.07
CA PRO A 19 13.79 -20.05 16.31
C PRO A 19 12.29 -19.87 16.14
N ALA A 20 11.83 -19.05 15.18
CA ALA A 20 10.40 -18.91 14.88
C ALA A 20 9.80 -20.24 14.38
N ILE A 21 10.51 -20.96 13.50
CA ILE A 21 10.12 -22.29 13.02
C ILE A 21 10.11 -23.31 14.16
N VAL A 22 11.12 -23.30 15.02
CA VAL A 22 11.15 -24.20 16.18
C VAL A 22 9.94 -23.94 17.09
N LEU A 23 9.64 -22.67 17.40
CA LEU A 23 8.48 -22.31 18.22
C LEU A 23 7.16 -22.72 17.55
N GLY A 24 7.01 -22.48 16.24
CA GLY A 24 5.82 -22.87 15.49
C GLY A 24 5.62 -24.39 15.43
N CYS A 25 6.68 -25.15 15.23
CA CYS A 25 6.65 -26.62 15.26
C CYS A 25 6.32 -27.20 16.64
N LEU A 26 6.66 -26.48 17.70
CA LEU A 26 6.33 -26.82 19.09
C LEU A 26 4.95 -26.28 19.51
N GLU A 27 4.18 -25.70 18.58
CA GLU A 27 2.86 -25.09 18.83
C GLU A 27 2.90 -24.01 19.93
N LYS A 28 4.07 -23.38 20.12
CA LYS A 28 4.27 -22.30 21.08
C LYS A 28 3.99 -20.95 20.42
N ARG A 29 3.57 -19.98 21.24
CA ARG A 29 3.31 -18.62 20.78
C ARG A 29 4.60 -17.94 20.31
N ILE A 30 4.64 -17.54 19.03
CA ILE A 30 5.80 -16.85 18.42
C ILE A 30 5.82 -15.36 18.79
N ARG A 31 4.67 -14.78 19.18
CA ARG A 31 4.45 -13.36 19.53
C ARG A 31 5.64 -12.62 20.16
N LEU A 32 6.16 -13.11 21.29
CA LEU A 32 7.21 -12.38 22.03
C LEU A 32 8.53 -12.38 21.26
N TYR A 33 8.87 -13.53 20.67
CA TYR A 33 10.05 -13.66 19.84
C TYR A 33 9.93 -12.80 18.57
N GLY A 34 8.80 -12.85 17.87
CA GLY A 34 8.55 -12.04 16.68
C GLY A 34 8.57 -10.54 16.96
N PHE A 35 8.08 -10.10 18.13
CA PHE A 35 8.21 -8.71 18.56
C PHE A 35 9.66 -8.31 18.82
N ALA A 36 10.43 -9.14 19.55
CA ALA A 36 11.85 -8.88 19.80
C ALA A 36 12.66 -8.82 18.51
N VAL A 37 12.44 -9.75 17.57
CA VAL A 37 13.06 -9.72 16.24
C VAL A 37 12.66 -8.44 15.50
N SER A 38 11.39 -8.06 15.54
CA SER A 38 10.94 -6.82 14.91
C SER A 38 11.67 -5.59 15.44
N LEU A 39 11.85 -5.48 16.76
CA LEU A 39 12.63 -4.40 17.38
C LEU A 39 14.08 -4.38 16.88
N VAL A 40 14.74 -5.54 16.80
CA VAL A 40 16.11 -5.65 16.30
C VAL A 40 16.19 -5.20 14.83
N PHE A 41 15.31 -5.71 13.97
CA PHE A 41 15.32 -5.36 12.56
C PHE A 41 15.05 -3.86 12.34
N VAL A 42 14.09 -3.28 13.06
CA VAL A 42 13.82 -1.84 13.00
C VAL A 42 15.00 -1.03 13.53
N ALA A 43 15.65 -1.45 14.62
CA ALA A 43 16.85 -0.78 15.12
C ALA A 43 18.00 -0.80 14.09
N LEU A 44 18.24 -1.95 13.43
CA LEU A 44 19.23 -2.10 12.36
C LEU A 44 18.88 -1.31 11.08
N LEU A 45 17.59 -1.06 10.85
CA LEU A 45 17.14 -0.22 9.75
C LEU A 45 17.60 1.23 9.95
N PHE A 46 17.44 1.76 11.18
CA PHE A 46 17.70 3.16 11.53
C PHE A 46 19.05 3.41 12.20
N MET A 47 19.92 2.41 12.31
CA MET A 47 21.19 2.52 13.05
C MET A 47 22.13 3.62 12.55
N HIS A 48 22.00 4.03 11.28
CA HIS A 48 22.84 5.06 10.67
C HIS A 48 22.21 6.46 10.65
N SER A 49 20.97 6.61 11.14
CA SER A 49 20.25 7.89 11.11
C SER A 49 19.53 8.16 12.43
N LEU A 50 20.18 8.92 13.32
CA LEU A 50 19.59 9.31 14.60
C LEU A 50 18.33 10.16 14.42
N GLN A 51 18.29 11.00 13.39
CA GLN A 51 17.13 11.83 13.06
C GLN A 51 15.91 10.97 12.71
N GLU A 52 16.06 9.97 11.84
CA GLU A 52 14.96 9.07 11.48
C GLU A 52 14.53 8.20 12.67
N ALA A 53 15.48 7.71 13.47
CA ALA A 53 15.19 6.96 14.68
C ALA A 53 14.39 7.82 15.69
N ALA A 54 14.77 9.09 15.88
CA ALA A 54 14.07 10.03 16.74
C ALA A 54 12.65 10.35 16.19
N ALA A 55 12.52 10.55 14.88
CA ALA A 55 11.23 10.76 14.23
C ALA A 55 10.29 9.55 14.39
N LEU A 56 10.81 8.33 14.22
CA LEU A 56 10.09 7.10 14.48
C LEU A 56 9.63 7.02 15.95
N ALA A 57 10.54 7.25 16.90
CA ALA A 57 10.23 7.21 18.33
C ALA A 57 9.14 8.24 18.69
N PHE A 58 9.25 9.47 18.19
CA PHE A 58 8.23 10.50 18.34
C PHE A 58 6.88 10.05 17.78
N PHE A 59 6.86 9.51 16.56
CA PHE A 59 5.62 9.02 15.93
C PHE A 59 4.98 7.89 16.72
N LEU A 60 5.77 6.94 17.22
CA LEU A 60 5.29 5.81 18.03
C LEU A 60 4.66 6.28 19.34
N VAL A 61 5.33 7.20 20.06
CA VAL A 61 4.82 7.79 21.30
C VAL A 61 3.54 8.57 21.03
N LEU A 62 3.54 9.44 20.02
CA LEU A 62 2.36 10.22 19.63
C LEU A 62 1.17 9.30 19.31
N SER A 63 1.37 8.29 18.45
CA SER A 63 0.34 7.34 18.05
C SER A 63 -0.20 6.55 19.24
N PHE A 64 0.67 6.13 20.16
CA PHE A 64 0.29 5.43 21.38
C PHE A 64 -0.54 6.31 22.31
N VAL A 65 -0.12 7.55 22.56
CA VAL A 65 -0.84 8.49 23.41
C VAL A 65 -2.21 8.81 22.82
N MET A 66 -2.30 9.09 21.52
CA MET A 66 -3.57 9.34 20.82
C MET A 66 -4.50 8.13 20.91
N GLN A 67 -3.98 6.91 20.73
CA GLN A 67 -4.74 5.68 20.85
C GLN A 67 -5.30 5.47 22.26
N ARG A 68 -4.48 5.67 23.31
CA ARG A 68 -4.91 5.57 24.71
C ARG A 68 -5.96 6.62 25.05
N TRP A 69 -5.77 7.84 24.55
CA TRP A 69 -6.70 8.93 24.77
C TRP A 69 -8.07 8.65 24.14
N VAL A 70 -8.10 8.21 22.88
CA VAL A 70 -9.36 7.87 22.19
C VAL A 70 -10.07 6.68 22.85
N LEU A 71 -9.34 5.62 23.24
CA LEU A 71 -9.93 4.52 24.02
C LEU A 71 -10.58 5.02 25.31
N HIS A 72 -9.90 5.90 26.04
CA HIS A 72 -10.42 6.45 27.29
C HIS A 72 -11.69 7.28 27.07
N LEU A 73 -11.72 8.10 26.02
CA LEU A 73 -12.86 8.95 25.68
C LEU A 73 -14.12 8.14 25.34
N PHE A 74 -13.98 7.10 24.51
CA PHE A 74 -15.12 6.24 24.15
C PHE A 74 -15.55 5.32 25.29
N ARG A 75 -14.63 4.88 26.15
CA ARG A 75 -14.99 4.08 27.34
C ARG A 75 -15.77 4.90 28.38
N LYS A 76 -15.53 6.20 28.49
CA LYS A 76 -16.26 7.11 29.37
C LYS A 76 -17.54 7.67 28.75
N GLU A 77 -17.90 7.25 27.54
CA GLU A 77 -19.08 7.75 26.80
C GLU A 77 -19.13 9.29 26.74
N SER A 78 -17.97 9.94 26.58
CA SER A 78 -17.88 11.39 26.61
C SER A 78 -18.76 12.03 25.51
N PRO A 79 -19.55 13.07 25.81
CA PRO A 79 -20.41 13.72 24.81
C PRO A 79 -19.61 14.35 23.65
N HIS A 80 -18.34 14.66 23.88
CA HIS A 80 -17.43 15.24 22.87
C HIS A 80 -16.49 14.22 22.22
N ALA A 81 -16.68 12.92 22.47
CA ALA A 81 -15.77 11.86 22.02
C ALA A 81 -15.50 11.90 20.50
N VAL A 82 -16.54 12.15 19.69
CA VAL A 82 -16.40 12.21 18.22
C VAL A 82 -15.56 13.41 17.76
N GLY A 83 -15.67 14.56 18.43
CA GLY A 83 -14.88 15.75 18.11
C GLY A 83 -13.41 15.55 18.45
N LEU A 84 -13.13 15.09 19.68
CA LEU A 84 -11.77 14.83 20.15
C LEU A 84 -11.09 13.69 19.40
N TYR A 85 -11.84 12.66 18.99
CA TYR A 85 -11.34 11.62 18.08
C TYR A 85 -10.80 12.20 16.76
N ARG A 86 -11.49 13.19 16.16
CA ARG A 86 -11.03 13.82 14.92
C ARG A 86 -9.72 14.57 15.13
N VAL A 87 -9.57 15.22 16.28
CA VAL A 87 -8.31 15.88 16.68
C VAL A 87 -7.20 14.85 16.82
N ALA A 88 -7.43 13.75 17.54
CA ALA A 88 -6.45 12.68 17.70
C ALA A 88 -6.04 12.05 16.36
N LEU A 89 -7.00 11.83 15.46
CA LEU A 89 -6.74 11.34 14.11
C LEU A 89 -5.90 12.33 13.30
N ALA A 90 -6.24 13.63 13.36
CA ALA A 90 -5.47 14.67 12.68
C ALA A 90 -4.03 14.76 13.21
N LEU A 91 -3.85 14.72 14.53
CA LEU A 91 -2.52 14.72 15.16
C LEU A 91 -1.70 13.47 14.77
N THR A 92 -2.33 12.31 14.65
CA THR A 92 -1.65 11.07 14.22
C THR A 92 -1.20 11.13 12.75
N ILE A 93 -1.97 11.80 11.90
CA ILE A 93 -1.66 11.98 10.46
C ILE A 93 -0.68 13.15 10.23
N ALA A 94 -0.63 14.12 11.15
CA ALA A 94 0.15 15.34 10.99
C ALA A 94 1.65 15.12 10.69
N PRO A 95 2.38 14.18 11.33
CA PRO A 95 3.79 13.93 10.99
C PRO A 95 3.99 13.55 9.52
N LEU A 96 3.10 12.73 8.95
CA LEU A 96 3.15 12.39 7.52
C LEU A 96 2.90 13.61 6.64
N VAL A 97 1.94 14.46 7.01
CA VAL A 97 1.64 15.70 6.25
C VAL A 97 2.82 16.66 6.32
N VAL A 98 3.40 16.88 7.50
CA VAL A 98 4.59 17.72 7.69
C VAL A 98 5.75 17.19 6.85
N TYR A 99 5.99 15.88 6.87
CA TYR A 99 7.01 15.26 6.03
C TYR A 99 6.75 15.48 4.53
N LYS A 100 5.52 15.25 4.05
CA LYS A 100 5.18 15.40 2.63
C LYS A 100 5.22 16.84 2.14
N VAL A 101 4.79 17.79 2.96
CA VAL A 101 4.87 19.23 2.66
C VAL A 101 6.31 19.71 2.73
N GLY A 102 7.05 19.32 3.77
CA GLY A 102 8.47 19.64 3.93
C GLY A 102 9.31 19.15 2.75
N ALA A 103 9.03 17.94 2.25
CA ALA A 103 9.72 17.37 1.08
C ALA A 103 9.55 18.20 -0.21
N VAL A 104 8.53 19.06 -0.32
CA VAL A 104 8.38 20.00 -1.46
C VAL A 104 9.38 21.15 -1.37
N PHE A 105 9.86 21.46 -0.15
CA PHE A 105 10.82 22.51 0.14
C PHE A 105 12.17 21.94 0.59
N ASP A 106 12.49 20.69 0.18
CA ASP A 106 13.71 19.96 0.55
C ASP A 106 13.96 19.83 2.06
N ALA A 107 12.91 19.94 2.87
CA ALA A 107 12.94 19.83 4.32
C ALA A 107 12.43 18.46 4.79
N ASN A 108 13.34 17.58 5.20
CA ASN A 108 13.00 16.24 5.71
C ASN A 108 12.75 16.23 7.23
N ILE A 109 11.82 17.07 7.68
CA ILE A 109 11.45 17.18 9.09
C ILE A 109 10.42 16.09 9.43
N LEU A 110 10.67 15.30 10.48
CA LEU A 110 9.84 14.17 10.95
C LEU A 110 9.70 12.98 9.98
N GLY A 111 10.42 12.98 8.85
CA GLY A 111 10.45 11.85 7.93
C GLY A 111 11.25 10.67 8.46
N PHE A 112 10.75 9.46 8.23
CA PHE A 112 11.49 8.22 8.42
C PHE A 112 10.96 7.15 7.46
N LEU A 113 11.80 6.17 7.11
CA LEU A 113 11.41 5.09 6.22
C LEU A 113 10.20 4.31 6.78
N GLY A 114 9.11 4.23 6.03
CA GLY A 114 7.88 3.54 6.45
C GLY A 114 6.83 4.43 7.13
N ILE A 115 7.09 5.73 7.35
CA ILE A 115 6.11 6.67 7.93
C ILE A 115 4.75 6.62 7.22
N SER A 116 4.74 6.54 5.90
CA SER A 116 3.52 6.47 5.08
C SER A 116 2.64 5.26 5.44
N TYR A 117 3.23 4.07 5.55
CA TYR A 117 2.51 2.83 5.82
C TYR A 117 2.16 2.71 7.32
N MET A 118 3.04 3.15 8.20
CA MET A 118 2.75 3.23 9.64
C MET A 118 1.61 4.19 9.96
N THR A 119 1.48 5.30 9.23
CA THR A 119 0.36 6.24 9.40
C THR A 119 -0.98 5.56 9.11
N PHE A 120 -1.07 4.72 8.08
CA PHE A 120 -2.28 3.93 7.82
C PHE A 120 -2.61 2.95 8.94
N LYS A 121 -1.59 2.28 9.48
CA LYS A 121 -1.75 1.35 10.62
C LYS A 121 -2.25 2.09 11.86
N ALA A 122 -1.62 3.20 12.23
CA ALA A 122 -1.99 4.00 13.41
C ALA A 122 -3.39 4.64 13.27
N ALA A 123 -3.67 5.27 12.12
CA ALA A 123 -4.97 5.86 11.83
C ALA A 123 -6.09 4.81 11.84
N GLN A 124 -5.85 3.62 11.28
CA GLN A 124 -6.79 2.50 11.31
C GLN A 124 -7.20 2.13 12.73
N VAL A 125 -6.25 2.02 13.66
CA VAL A 125 -6.56 1.67 15.05
C VAL A 125 -7.50 2.69 15.68
N LEU A 126 -7.26 4.00 15.48
CA LEU A 126 -8.15 5.05 15.98
C LEU A 126 -9.56 4.93 15.38
N ILE A 127 -9.65 4.67 14.08
CA ILE A 127 -10.93 4.54 13.38
C ILE A 127 -11.69 3.31 13.88
N GLU A 128 -11.01 2.17 14.08
CA GLU A 128 -11.61 0.94 14.59
C GLU A 128 -12.06 1.07 16.05
N ILE A 129 -11.36 1.84 16.89
CA ILE A 129 -11.83 2.21 18.24
C ILE A 129 -13.12 3.02 18.15
N ARG A 130 -13.16 4.03 17.29
CA ARG A 130 -14.34 4.89 17.10
C ARG A 130 -15.55 4.12 16.56
N ASP A 131 -15.33 3.05 15.81
CA ASP A 131 -16.40 2.17 15.33
C ASP A 131 -16.81 1.10 16.36
N GLY A 132 -16.15 1.05 17.53
CA GLY A 132 -16.41 0.05 18.57
C GLY A 132 -15.84 -1.34 18.27
N LEU A 133 -15.02 -1.48 17.22
CA LEU A 133 -14.40 -2.75 16.83
C LEU A 133 -13.19 -3.11 17.72
N ILE A 134 -12.55 -2.09 18.33
CA ILE A 134 -11.47 -2.27 19.30
C ILE A 134 -11.88 -1.60 20.61
N THR A 135 -12.12 -2.41 21.64
CA THR A 135 -12.45 -1.94 22.99
C THR A 135 -11.28 -2.10 23.97
N LYS A 136 -10.35 -3.00 23.66
CA LYS A 136 -9.12 -3.25 24.42
C LYS A 136 -7.99 -3.55 23.44
N LEU A 137 -6.81 -3.00 23.73
CA LEU A 137 -5.58 -3.28 22.98
C LEU A 137 -4.40 -3.19 23.95
N SER A 138 -3.60 -4.24 24.05
CA SER A 138 -2.43 -4.23 24.94
C SER A 138 -1.32 -3.33 24.37
N VAL A 139 -0.41 -2.90 25.24
CA VAL A 139 0.75 -2.08 24.82
C VAL A 139 1.60 -2.85 23.81
N LEU A 140 1.84 -4.13 24.08
CA LEU A 140 2.63 -5.00 23.22
C LEU A 140 1.97 -5.17 21.85
N ASP A 141 0.67 -5.46 21.79
CA ASP A 141 -0.01 -5.72 20.51
C ASP A 141 0.00 -4.48 19.62
N PHE A 142 -0.17 -3.29 20.21
CA PHE A 142 -0.10 -2.03 19.48
C PHE A 142 1.29 -1.81 18.86
N PHE A 143 2.36 -1.90 19.66
CA PHE A 143 3.71 -1.69 19.15
C PHE A 143 4.14 -2.79 18.19
N TYR A 144 3.78 -4.04 18.46
CA TYR A 144 4.11 -5.15 17.56
C TYR A 144 3.42 -4.99 16.20
N PHE A 145 2.15 -4.58 16.18
CA PHE A 145 1.44 -4.31 14.93
C PHE A 145 2.10 -3.21 14.10
N LEU A 146 2.49 -2.09 14.73
CA LEU A 146 3.17 -1.00 14.04
C LEU A 146 4.55 -1.41 13.54
N LEU A 147 5.34 -2.05 14.41
CA LEU A 147 6.75 -2.36 14.20
C LEU A 147 7.00 -3.69 13.49
N PHE A 148 5.96 -4.44 13.14
CA PHE A 148 6.08 -5.73 12.45
C PHE A 148 6.98 -5.62 11.21
N PHE A 149 8.22 -6.08 11.34
CA PHE A 149 9.27 -5.80 10.37
C PHE A 149 8.97 -6.32 8.96
N PRO A 150 8.27 -7.48 8.75
CA PRO A 150 8.06 -7.99 7.41
C PRO A 150 7.30 -7.04 6.50
N SER A 151 6.40 -6.22 7.05
CA SER A 151 5.61 -5.24 6.30
C SER A 151 5.87 -3.79 6.71
N PHE A 152 7.04 -3.50 7.29
CA PHE A 152 7.34 -2.18 7.87
C PHE A 152 7.59 -1.07 6.84
N THR A 153 8.49 -1.30 5.86
CA THR A 153 8.97 -0.22 4.99
C THR A 153 7.96 0.17 3.91
N THR A 154 7.49 -0.80 3.14
CA THR A 154 6.52 -0.58 2.03
C THR A 154 5.43 -1.65 1.96
N GLY A 155 5.35 -2.52 2.97
CA GLY A 155 4.63 -3.77 2.87
C GLY A 155 3.11 -3.68 2.96
N PRO A 156 2.43 -4.81 2.69
CA PRO A 156 0.98 -4.85 2.65
C PRO A 156 0.36 -4.29 3.94
N ILE A 157 -0.61 -3.38 3.80
CA ILE A 157 -1.27 -2.73 4.94
C ILE A 157 -2.21 -3.73 5.61
N MET A 158 -1.79 -4.24 6.77
CA MET A 158 -2.54 -5.22 7.54
C MET A 158 -3.69 -4.59 8.35
N ARG A 159 -4.76 -5.36 8.56
CA ARG A 159 -5.83 -5.01 9.52
C ARG A 159 -5.35 -5.34 10.93
N SER A 160 -5.54 -4.42 11.88
CA SER A 160 -5.00 -4.55 13.24
C SER A 160 -5.57 -5.77 13.96
N ARG A 161 -6.88 -5.99 13.83
CA ARG A 161 -7.58 -7.12 14.45
C ARG A 161 -7.11 -8.47 13.92
N ALA A 162 -7.02 -8.62 12.59
CA ALA A 162 -6.52 -9.85 11.97
C ALA A 162 -5.06 -10.13 12.37
N PHE A 163 -4.23 -9.09 12.48
CA PHE A 163 -2.86 -9.25 12.96
C PHE A 163 -2.82 -9.74 14.42
N VAL A 164 -3.62 -9.14 15.30
CA VAL A 164 -3.69 -9.56 16.72
C VAL A 164 -4.19 -11.00 16.84
N GLU A 165 -5.21 -11.38 16.06
CA GLU A 165 -5.72 -12.75 15.98
C GLU A 165 -4.63 -13.74 15.55
N ASP A 166 -3.85 -13.42 14.51
CA ASP A 166 -2.75 -14.27 14.03
C ASP A 166 -1.62 -14.46 15.07
N VAL A 167 -1.26 -13.40 15.82
CA VAL A 167 -0.13 -13.48 16.77
C VAL A 167 -0.50 -14.11 18.12
N ASP A 168 -1.78 -14.05 18.51
CA ASP A 168 -2.27 -14.61 19.77
C ASP A 168 -2.66 -16.09 19.65
N ALA A 169 -3.02 -16.56 18.45
CA ALA A 169 -3.42 -17.94 18.21
C ALA A 169 -2.21 -18.87 17.98
N PRO A 170 -1.92 -19.84 18.86
CA PRO A 170 -1.03 -20.94 18.50
C PRO A 170 -1.69 -21.77 17.39
N LEU A 171 -0.98 -21.93 16.28
CA LEU A 171 -1.44 -22.74 15.16
C LEU A 171 -1.09 -24.21 15.42
N PRO A 172 -1.98 -25.17 15.06
CA PRO A 172 -1.61 -26.57 14.99
C PRO A 172 -0.38 -26.76 14.10
N ARG A 173 0.52 -27.66 14.45
CA ARG A 173 1.79 -27.87 13.75
C ARG A 173 1.62 -28.08 12.24
N ALA A 174 0.61 -28.87 11.84
CA ALA A 174 0.33 -29.13 10.44
C ALA A 174 -0.03 -27.84 9.68
N GLU A 175 -0.93 -27.02 10.25
CA GLU A 175 -1.31 -25.75 9.65
C GLU A 175 -0.14 -24.76 9.59
N TYR A 176 0.69 -24.71 10.63
CA TYR A 176 1.90 -23.89 10.63
C TYR A 176 2.86 -24.30 9.50
N LEU A 177 3.12 -25.60 9.33
CA LEU A 177 4.02 -26.11 8.30
C LEU A 177 3.48 -25.84 6.88
N ASP A 178 2.18 -25.97 6.66
CA ASP A 178 1.55 -25.64 5.37
C ASP A 178 1.69 -24.14 5.05
N ARG A 179 1.43 -23.28 6.04
CA ARG A 179 1.62 -21.82 5.90
C ARG A 179 3.09 -21.48 5.62
N LEU A 180 4.03 -22.13 6.32
CA LEU A 180 5.47 -21.95 6.16
C LEU A 180 5.93 -22.37 4.76
N ALA A 181 5.53 -23.55 4.28
CA ALA A 181 5.90 -24.05 2.95
C ALA A 181 5.40 -23.12 1.85
N LEU A 182 4.13 -22.72 1.91
CA LEU A 182 3.55 -21.78 0.96
C LEU A 182 4.18 -20.38 1.06
N GLY A 183 4.56 -19.97 2.28
CA GLY A 183 5.33 -18.75 2.56
C GLY A 183 6.71 -18.77 1.93
N ALA A 184 7.45 -19.87 2.06
CA ALA A 184 8.77 -20.05 1.47
C ALA A 184 8.72 -19.99 -0.06
N LEU A 185 7.73 -20.65 -0.69
CA LEU A 185 7.53 -20.57 -2.14
C LEU A 185 7.24 -19.12 -2.59
N ARG A 186 6.42 -18.37 -1.84
CA ARG A 186 6.17 -16.95 -2.12
C ARG A 186 7.44 -16.13 -1.93
N PHE A 187 8.23 -16.39 -0.90
CA PHE A 187 9.48 -15.69 -0.67
C PHE A 187 10.43 -15.85 -1.86
N LEU A 188 10.64 -17.09 -2.31
CA LEU A 188 11.49 -17.39 -3.46
C LEU A 188 10.96 -16.77 -4.76
N ALA A 189 9.66 -16.89 -5.02
CA ALA A 189 9.03 -16.23 -6.17
C ALA A 189 9.18 -14.70 -6.10
N GLY A 190 9.06 -14.12 -4.91
CA GLY A 190 9.27 -12.70 -4.67
C GLY A 190 10.70 -12.24 -4.95
N ALA A 191 11.69 -13.06 -4.55
CA ALA A 191 13.10 -12.82 -4.85
C ALA A 191 13.35 -12.85 -6.36
N VAL A 192 12.79 -13.82 -7.10
CA VAL A 192 12.89 -13.87 -8.57
C VAL A 192 12.24 -12.63 -9.21
N TYR A 193 11.05 -12.24 -8.74
CA TYR A 193 10.36 -11.06 -9.24
C TYR A 193 11.22 -9.80 -9.06
N LYS A 194 11.76 -9.58 -7.86
CA LYS A 194 12.52 -8.37 -7.54
C LYS A 194 13.91 -8.35 -8.18
N PHE A 195 14.69 -9.42 -8.01
CA PHE A 195 16.11 -9.41 -8.38
C PHE A 195 16.39 -9.86 -9.82
N VAL A 196 15.44 -10.54 -10.47
CA VAL A 196 15.61 -10.99 -11.86
C VAL A 196 14.70 -10.18 -12.77
N LEU A 197 13.38 -10.27 -12.58
CA LEU A 197 12.42 -9.69 -13.52
C LEU A 197 12.39 -8.16 -13.45
N ALA A 198 12.37 -7.58 -12.24
CA ALA A 198 12.39 -6.13 -12.09
C ALA A 198 13.72 -5.56 -12.57
N SER A 199 14.85 -6.19 -12.23
CA SER A 199 16.17 -5.80 -12.75
C SER A 199 16.20 -5.86 -14.28
N LEU A 200 15.74 -6.95 -14.91
CA LEU A 200 15.69 -7.03 -16.37
C LEU A 200 14.84 -5.91 -16.99
N ALA A 201 13.66 -5.63 -16.42
CA ALA A 201 12.79 -4.55 -16.89
C ALA A 201 13.45 -3.17 -16.70
N TYR A 202 14.15 -2.95 -15.58
CA TYR A 202 14.88 -1.71 -15.30
C TYR A 202 16.05 -1.50 -16.27
N TRP A 203 16.86 -2.55 -16.49
CA TRP A 203 17.93 -2.52 -17.47
C TRP A 203 17.37 -2.23 -18.86
N ALA A 204 16.36 -2.99 -19.32
CA ALA A 204 15.73 -2.75 -20.62
C ALA A 204 15.19 -1.31 -20.73
N TRP A 205 14.51 -0.81 -19.69
CA TRP A 205 13.98 0.56 -19.64
C TRP A 205 15.08 1.61 -19.85
N TRP A 206 16.23 1.46 -19.19
CA TRP A 206 17.36 2.39 -19.31
C TRP A 206 17.98 2.40 -20.71
N PHE A 207 17.96 1.28 -21.43
CA PHE A 207 18.57 1.14 -22.75
C PHE A 207 17.67 1.56 -23.93
N VAL A 208 16.38 1.82 -23.70
CA VAL A 208 15.43 2.21 -24.76
C VAL A 208 15.90 3.44 -25.56
N PRO A 209 16.36 4.55 -24.92
CA PRO A 209 16.83 5.73 -25.64
C PRO A 209 17.97 5.44 -26.61
N GLN A 210 18.92 4.55 -26.27
CA GLN A 210 20.02 4.22 -27.19
C GLN A 210 19.59 3.21 -28.26
N ALA A 211 18.67 2.29 -27.95
CA ALA A 211 18.23 1.23 -28.86
C ALA A 211 17.27 1.72 -29.95
N ILE A 212 16.32 2.59 -29.60
CA ILE A 212 15.30 3.13 -30.53
C ILE A 212 15.65 4.54 -30.98
N GLY A 213 16.16 5.37 -30.06
CA GLY A 213 16.48 6.76 -30.34
C GLY A 213 15.27 7.68 -30.49
N TYR A 214 15.57 8.92 -30.86
CA TYR A 214 14.59 10.01 -31.02
C TYR A 214 14.74 10.71 -32.38
N ALA A 215 15.36 10.04 -33.37
CA ALA A 215 15.75 10.64 -34.64
C ALA A 215 14.56 11.01 -35.55
N THR A 216 13.41 10.35 -35.39
CA THR A 216 12.17 10.66 -36.12
C THR A 216 10.99 10.72 -35.17
N PRO A 217 9.87 11.39 -35.55
CA PRO A 217 8.66 11.39 -34.72
C PRO A 217 8.15 9.97 -34.43
N ALA A 218 8.22 9.06 -35.40
CA ALA A 218 7.81 7.67 -35.21
C ALA A 218 8.72 6.92 -34.20
N ALA A 219 10.03 7.12 -34.30
CA ALA A 219 10.99 6.54 -33.35
C ALA A 219 10.79 7.10 -31.94
N ALA A 220 10.54 8.41 -31.81
CA ALA A 220 10.25 9.05 -30.53
C ALA A 220 8.99 8.45 -29.87
N VAL A 221 7.89 8.31 -30.61
CA VAL A 221 6.65 7.69 -30.10
C VAL A 221 6.89 6.24 -29.69
N ALA A 222 7.61 5.45 -30.51
CA ALA A 222 7.94 4.07 -30.17
C ALA A 222 8.80 3.97 -28.90
N SER A 223 9.80 4.85 -28.76
CA SER A 223 10.67 4.95 -27.58
C SER A 223 9.85 5.22 -26.32
N GLU A 224 8.99 6.25 -26.34
CA GLU A 224 8.15 6.60 -25.20
C GLU A 224 7.15 5.49 -24.82
N LEU A 225 6.58 4.79 -25.81
CA LEU A 225 5.70 3.65 -25.55
C LEU A 225 6.45 2.48 -24.90
N CYS A 226 7.64 2.15 -25.39
CA CYS A 226 8.49 1.12 -24.80
C CYS A 226 8.89 1.47 -23.36
N ILE A 227 9.25 2.74 -23.11
CA ILE A 227 9.53 3.26 -21.77
C ILE A 227 8.32 3.05 -20.83
N ALA A 228 7.11 3.39 -21.28
CA ALA A 228 5.90 3.24 -20.46
C ALA A 228 5.64 1.77 -20.06
N VAL A 229 5.77 0.85 -21.01
CA VAL A 229 5.56 -0.60 -20.78
C VAL A 229 6.64 -1.16 -19.85
N LEU A 230 7.91 -0.84 -20.09
CA LEU A 230 9.02 -1.36 -19.29
C LEU A 230 9.02 -0.78 -17.87
N TYR A 231 8.65 0.48 -17.71
CA TYR A 231 8.42 1.07 -16.40
C TYR A 231 7.28 0.38 -15.64
N ALA A 232 6.15 0.12 -16.29
CA ALA A 232 5.04 -0.60 -15.68
C ALA A 232 5.43 -2.03 -15.25
N ALA A 233 6.23 -2.71 -16.06
CA ALA A 233 6.79 -4.02 -15.73
C ALA A 233 7.75 -3.94 -14.54
N TYR A 234 8.71 -3.01 -14.55
CA TYR A 234 9.64 -2.78 -13.45
C TYR A 234 8.90 -2.51 -12.14
N LEU A 235 7.98 -1.54 -12.14
CA LEU A 235 7.19 -1.15 -10.96
C LEU A 235 6.39 -2.33 -10.42
N PHE A 236 5.75 -3.11 -11.29
CA PHE A 236 5.01 -4.29 -10.88
C PHE A 236 5.92 -5.35 -10.26
N PHE A 237 7.00 -5.74 -10.94
CA PHE A 237 7.86 -6.83 -10.48
C PHE A 237 8.63 -6.46 -9.21
N ASP A 238 9.11 -5.22 -9.09
CA ASP A 238 9.80 -4.76 -7.88
C ASP A 238 8.86 -4.80 -6.67
N PHE A 239 7.66 -4.24 -6.84
CA PHE A 239 6.74 -4.08 -5.72
C PHE A 239 5.98 -5.37 -5.36
N ALA A 240 5.59 -6.16 -6.36
CA ALA A 240 5.04 -7.50 -6.14
C ALA A 240 6.10 -8.44 -5.55
N GLY A 241 7.35 -8.33 -6.00
CA GLY A 241 8.48 -9.09 -5.46
C GLY A 241 8.71 -8.81 -3.97
N TYR A 242 8.77 -7.53 -3.59
CA TYR A 242 8.78 -7.12 -2.19
C TYR A 242 7.59 -7.72 -1.43
N SER A 243 6.37 -7.56 -1.97
CA SER A 243 5.14 -7.99 -1.28
C SER A 243 5.12 -9.49 -1.03
N PHE A 244 5.60 -10.32 -1.96
CA PHE A 244 5.68 -11.76 -1.80
C PHE A 244 6.76 -12.19 -0.78
N MET A 245 7.91 -11.51 -0.74
CA MET A 245 8.90 -11.75 0.30
C MET A 245 8.38 -11.36 1.69
N ALA A 246 7.67 -10.24 1.81
CA ALA A 246 7.00 -9.84 3.05
C ALA A 246 5.96 -10.88 3.51
N MET A 247 5.22 -11.49 2.57
CA MET A 247 4.32 -12.60 2.89
C MET A 247 5.04 -13.85 3.37
N GLY A 248 6.17 -14.21 2.75
CA GLY A 248 6.94 -15.37 3.16
C GLY A 248 7.59 -15.19 4.53
N ALA A 249 8.19 -14.04 4.78
CA ALA A 249 8.73 -13.69 6.09
C ALA A 249 7.60 -13.67 7.14
N GLY A 250 6.45 -13.06 6.86
CA GLY A 250 5.32 -13.05 7.79
C GLY A 250 4.85 -14.46 8.17
N ALA A 251 4.72 -15.36 7.20
CA ALA A 251 4.30 -16.74 7.44
C ALA A 251 5.25 -17.49 8.39
N ALA A 252 6.57 -17.26 8.29
CA ALA A 252 7.54 -17.85 9.20
C ALA A 252 7.34 -17.41 10.66
N PHE A 253 6.89 -16.17 10.87
CA PHE A 253 6.55 -15.62 12.18
C PHE A 253 5.09 -15.87 12.60
N GLY A 254 4.36 -16.73 11.88
CA GLY A 254 2.97 -17.11 12.18
C GLY A 254 1.92 -16.09 11.74
N VAL A 255 2.30 -15.03 11.01
CA VAL A 255 1.39 -13.94 10.60
C VAL A 255 1.02 -14.05 9.14
N ASN A 256 -0.27 -14.02 8.83
CA ASN A 256 -0.76 -14.06 7.46
C ASN A 256 -0.81 -12.65 6.85
N VAL A 257 0.30 -12.23 6.25
CA VAL A 257 0.37 -10.94 5.54
C VAL A 257 -0.51 -11.00 4.26
N PRO A 258 -1.42 -10.05 4.05
CA PRO A 258 -2.33 -10.04 2.90
C PRO A 258 -1.60 -9.78 1.58
N ARG A 259 -2.19 -10.27 0.47
CA ARG A 259 -1.67 -10.04 -0.88
C ARG A 259 -1.90 -8.60 -1.32
N ASN A 260 -0.91 -8.01 -2.00
CA ASN A 260 -1.04 -6.71 -2.68
C ASN A 260 -1.46 -6.82 -4.14
N PHE A 261 -1.13 -7.93 -4.83
CA PHE A 261 -1.36 -8.06 -6.26
C PHE A 261 -2.12 -9.33 -6.62
N LYS A 262 -3.05 -9.22 -7.58
CA LYS A 262 -3.82 -10.35 -8.13
C LYS A 262 -4.02 -10.22 -9.64
N PHE A 263 -2.97 -10.55 -10.40
CA PHE A 263 -2.97 -10.48 -11.87
C PHE A 263 -3.56 -9.16 -12.41
N PRO A 264 -2.99 -8.00 -12.05
CA PRO A 264 -3.58 -6.69 -12.35
C PRO A 264 -3.72 -6.42 -13.85
N PHE A 265 -2.79 -6.90 -14.68
CA PHE A 265 -2.83 -6.71 -16.13
C PHE A 265 -3.85 -7.58 -16.87
N LEU A 266 -4.61 -8.43 -16.15
CA LEU A 266 -5.77 -9.14 -16.70
C LEU A 266 -7.10 -8.39 -16.47
N ALA A 267 -7.04 -7.20 -15.89
CA ALA A 267 -8.22 -6.41 -15.58
C ALA A 267 -9.01 -6.02 -16.85
N GLN A 268 -10.33 -6.13 -16.76
CA GLN A 268 -11.24 -5.81 -17.87
C GLN A 268 -11.70 -4.34 -17.86
N ASP A 269 -11.52 -3.65 -16.74
CA ASP A 269 -11.79 -2.24 -16.58
C ASP A 269 -10.88 -1.62 -15.50
N VAL A 270 -10.80 -0.28 -15.47
CA VAL A 270 -9.90 0.43 -14.55
C VAL A 270 -10.27 0.21 -13.07
N LYS A 271 -11.54 -0.05 -12.75
CA LYS A 271 -11.95 -0.37 -11.38
C LYS A 271 -11.50 -1.78 -11.00
N ASP A 272 -11.59 -2.75 -11.91
CA ASP A 272 -11.04 -4.11 -11.72
C ASP A 272 -9.51 -4.08 -11.56
N PHE A 273 -8.82 -3.21 -12.30
CA PHE A 273 -7.38 -3.01 -12.13
C PHE A 273 -7.02 -2.61 -10.68
N TRP A 274 -7.69 -1.60 -10.12
CA TRP A 274 -7.45 -1.17 -8.73
C TRP A 274 -7.89 -2.20 -7.68
N ASN A 275 -8.82 -3.10 -8.01
CA ASN A 275 -9.16 -4.26 -7.17
C ASN A 275 -8.09 -5.37 -7.21
N ARG A 276 -7.07 -5.25 -8.06
CA ARG A 276 -5.99 -6.22 -8.26
C ARG A 276 -4.59 -5.64 -8.07
N TRP A 277 -4.46 -4.32 -8.10
CA TRP A 277 -3.23 -3.56 -7.93
C TRP A 277 -3.20 -2.93 -6.52
N HIS A 278 -2.08 -3.10 -5.82
CA HIS A 278 -1.84 -2.56 -4.47
C HIS A 278 -3.08 -2.69 -3.55
N MET A 279 -3.67 -3.89 -3.54
CA MET A 279 -5.01 -4.16 -3.00
C MET A 279 -5.17 -3.73 -1.55
N THR A 280 -4.13 -3.87 -0.71
CA THR A 280 -4.24 -3.48 0.70
C THR A 280 -4.43 -1.97 0.87
N LEU A 281 -3.71 -1.14 0.11
CA LEU A 281 -3.91 0.30 0.07
C LEU A 281 -5.27 0.66 -0.52
N THR A 282 -5.63 0.08 -1.67
CA THR A 282 -6.93 0.34 -2.31
C THR A 282 -8.08 0.02 -1.35
N PHE A 283 -8.04 -1.13 -0.67
CA PHE A 283 -9.09 -1.53 0.27
C PHE A 283 -9.05 -0.72 1.57
N TRP A 284 -7.87 -0.31 2.04
CA TRP A 284 -7.77 0.62 3.17
C TRP A 284 -8.46 1.94 2.85
N LEU A 285 -8.13 2.56 1.71
CA LEU A 285 -8.72 3.81 1.24
C LEU A 285 -10.23 3.67 0.97
N ARG A 286 -10.64 2.55 0.38
CA ARG A 286 -12.07 2.23 0.16
C ARG A 286 -12.83 2.24 1.48
N ASP A 287 -12.39 1.44 2.44
CA ASP A 287 -13.14 1.17 3.67
C ASP A 287 -13.11 2.36 4.64
N PHE A 288 -11.96 3.04 4.75
CA PHE A 288 -11.78 4.11 5.73
C PHE A 288 -12.06 5.52 5.21
N VAL A 289 -11.92 5.78 3.92
CA VAL A 289 -12.10 7.12 3.36
C VAL A 289 -13.31 7.14 2.43
N PHE A 290 -13.29 6.38 1.34
CA PHE A 290 -14.31 6.44 0.29
C PHE A 290 -15.72 6.11 0.81
N MET A 291 -15.88 4.99 1.53
CA MET A 291 -17.19 4.57 2.05
C MET A 291 -17.74 5.56 3.08
N ARG A 292 -16.87 6.11 3.94
CA ARG A 292 -17.28 7.09 4.97
C ARG A 292 -17.68 8.42 4.35
N MET A 293 -16.89 8.92 3.40
CA MET A 293 -17.19 10.13 2.65
C MET A 293 -18.50 9.97 1.86
N THR A 294 -18.64 8.87 1.11
CA THR A 294 -19.85 8.60 0.32
C THR A 294 -21.10 8.55 1.21
N LYS A 295 -21.02 7.87 2.36
CA LYS A 295 -22.12 7.85 3.35
C LYS A 295 -22.47 9.25 3.86
N ALA A 296 -21.47 10.09 4.12
CA ALA A 296 -21.68 11.47 4.57
C ALA A 296 -22.33 12.35 3.48
N LEU A 297 -21.86 12.25 2.24
CA LEU A 297 -22.40 13.00 1.09
C LEU A 297 -23.85 12.60 0.78
N ILE A 298 -24.16 11.30 0.83
CA ILE A 298 -25.54 10.79 0.65
C ILE A 298 -26.44 11.28 1.78
N LYS A 299 -26.00 11.18 3.04
CA LYS A 299 -26.79 11.64 4.21
C LYS A 299 -27.12 13.13 4.12
N ARG A 300 -26.16 13.94 3.65
CA ARG A 300 -26.33 15.39 3.46
C ARG A 300 -27.01 15.76 2.14
N ARG A 301 -27.38 14.77 1.30
CA ARG A 301 -27.99 14.97 -0.03
C ARG A 301 -27.24 15.99 -0.91
N VAL A 302 -25.91 15.99 -0.84
CA VAL A 302 -25.07 16.98 -1.56
C VAL A 302 -25.26 16.88 -3.07
N PHE A 303 -25.45 15.66 -3.58
CA PHE A 303 -25.70 15.41 -5.00
C PHE A 303 -27.03 14.69 -5.21
N LYS A 304 -27.74 15.06 -6.28
CA LYS A 304 -29.03 14.44 -6.65
C LYS A 304 -28.89 12.98 -7.10
N SER A 305 -27.80 12.63 -7.79
CA SER A 305 -27.56 11.29 -8.34
C SER A 305 -26.50 10.53 -7.55
N ARG A 306 -26.82 9.28 -7.18
CA ARG A 306 -25.88 8.35 -6.54
C ARG A 306 -24.65 8.07 -7.41
N VAL A 307 -24.83 8.05 -8.74
CA VAL A 307 -23.73 7.84 -9.69
C VAL A 307 -22.76 9.03 -9.63
N THR A 308 -23.29 10.26 -9.57
CA THR A 308 -22.44 11.46 -9.43
C THR A 308 -21.66 11.43 -8.12
N THR A 309 -22.29 11.01 -7.01
CA THR A 309 -21.58 10.85 -5.73
C THR A 309 -20.43 9.84 -5.84
N ALA A 310 -20.65 8.71 -6.50
CA ALA A 310 -19.60 7.70 -6.72
C ALA A 310 -18.46 8.24 -7.59
N CYS A 311 -18.76 8.92 -8.70
CA CYS A 311 -17.75 9.51 -9.59
C CYS A 311 -16.89 10.56 -8.88
N VAL A 312 -17.51 11.49 -8.15
CA VAL A 312 -16.79 12.49 -7.33
C VAL A 312 -15.94 11.78 -6.28
N GLY A 313 -16.46 10.72 -5.68
CA GLY A 313 -15.72 9.93 -4.72
C GLY A 313 -14.49 9.24 -5.31
N PHE A 314 -14.57 8.72 -6.54
CA PHE A 314 -13.44 8.10 -7.24
C PHE A 314 -12.35 9.12 -7.57
N VAL A 315 -12.73 10.29 -8.07
CA VAL A 315 -11.77 11.37 -8.32
C VAL A 315 -11.09 11.79 -7.02
N PHE A 316 -11.86 12.06 -5.97
CA PHE A 316 -11.31 12.46 -4.67
C PHE A 316 -10.35 11.42 -4.09
N ILE A 317 -10.73 10.14 -4.06
CA ILE A 317 -9.90 9.11 -3.42
C ILE A 317 -8.62 8.85 -4.21
N MET A 318 -8.67 8.89 -5.54
CA MET A 318 -7.50 8.69 -6.38
C MET A 318 -6.57 9.90 -6.35
N THR A 319 -7.10 11.12 -6.31
CA THR A 319 -6.29 12.33 -6.06
C THR A 319 -5.64 12.29 -4.68
N LEU A 320 -6.37 11.88 -3.63
CA LEU A 320 -5.80 11.72 -2.29
C LEU A 320 -4.66 10.68 -2.29
N MET A 321 -4.82 9.58 -3.02
CA MET A 321 -3.77 8.59 -3.21
C MET A 321 -2.57 9.14 -4.00
N GLY A 322 -2.80 10.00 -5.00
CA GLY A 322 -1.75 10.77 -5.67
C GLY A 322 -0.97 11.63 -4.67
N CYS A 323 -1.66 12.48 -3.90
CA CYS A 323 -1.05 13.33 -2.87
C CYS A 323 -0.29 12.53 -1.79
N TRP A 324 -0.76 11.32 -1.47
CA TRP A 324 -0.07 10.42 -0.55
C TRP A 324 1.28 9.93 -1.10
N ASN A 325 1.38 9.67 -2.40
CA ASN A 325 2.65 9.33 -3.04
C ASN A 325 3.59 10.54 -3.04
N GLY A 326 3.10 11.71 -3.44
CA GLY A 326 3.83 12.98 -3.35
C GLY A 326 2.99 14.16 -3.81
N LEU A 327 3.49 15.37 -3.55
CA LEU A 327 2.82 16.64 -3.91
C LEU A 327 3.35 17.25 -5.22
N THR A 328 4.11 16.48 -6.01
CA THR A 328 4.58 16.91 -7.34
C THR A 328 3.47 16.77 -8.38
N PHE A 329 3.65 17.43 -9.53
CA PHE A 329 2.72 17.36 -10.65
C PHE A 329 2.42 15.91 -11.05
N ASP A 330 3.45 15.08 -11.17
CA ASP A 330 3.36 13.69 -11.65
C ASP A 330 2.42 12.83 -10.80
N TYR A 331 2.57 12.87 -9.47
CA TYR A 331 1.74 12.08 -8.56
C TYR A 331 0.30 12.59 -8.46
N VAL A 332 0.11 13.91 -8.39
CA VAL A 332 -1.24 14.50 -8.28
C VAL A 332 -2.02 14.30 -9.58
N SER A 333 -1.39 14.56 -10.73
CA SER A 333 -2.01 14.35 -12.05
C SER A 333 -2.30 12.87 -12.31
N CYS A 334 -1.41 11.95 -11.93
CA CYS A 334 -1.66 10.51 -11.95
C CYS A 334 -2.93 10.15 -11.16
N GLY A 335 -3.07 10.67 -9.94
CA GLY A 335 -4.25 10.46 -9.10
C GLY A 335 -5.54 10.99 -9.73
N VAL A 336 -5.51 12.21 -10.26
CA VAL A 336 -6.65 12.80 -10.98
C VAL A 336 -7.02 11.95 -12.21
N PHE A 337 -6.02 11.55 -13.00
CA PHE A 337 -6.21 10.76 -14.22
C PHE A 337 -6.91 9.42 -13.92
N PHE A 338 -6.42 8.64 -12.96
CA PHE A 338 -7.06 7.38 -12.58
C PHE A 338 -8.46 7.59 -11.99
N GLY A 339 -8.65 8.67 -11.23
CA GLY A 339 -9.96 9.07 -10.70
C GLY A 339 -10.99 9.34 -11.80
N LEU A 340 -10.59 10.09 -12.83
CA LEU A 340 -11.41 10.37 -14.01
C LEU A 340 -11.68 9.09 -14.82
N ALA A 341 -10.66 8.24 -15.01
CA ALA A 341 -10.80 6.98 -15.73
C ALA A 341 -11.78 6.02 -15.02
N MET A 342 -11.76 5.95 -13.69
CA MET A 342 -12.73 5.20 -12.90
C MET A 342 -14.15 5.79 -12.99
N ALA A 343 -14.27 7.13 -12.92
CA ALA A 343 -15.55 7.82 -13.08
C ALA A 343 -16.16 7.58 -14.48
N ALA A 344 -15.34 7.66 -15.53
CA ALA A 344 -15.73 7.36 -16.90
C ALA A 344 -16.18 5.89 -17.03
N THR A 345 -15.44 4.96 -16.42
CA THR A 345 -15.80 3.54 -16.37
C THR A 345 -17.15 3.33 -15.67
N GLU A 346 -17.40 3.97 -14.52
CA GLU A 346 -18.69 3.87 -13.81
C GLU A 346 -19.84 4.42 -14.67
N LEU A 347 -19.65 5.59 -15.30
CA LEU A 347 -20.67 6.18 -16.16
C LEU A 347 -20.96 5.30 -17.37
N PHE A 348 -19.92 4.77 -18.03
CA PHE A 348 -20.07 3.86 -19.16
C PHE A 348 -20.82 2.59 -18.76
N GLN A 349 -20.44 1.94 -17.66
CA GLN A 349 -21.10 0.72 -17.20
C GLN A 349 -22.57 0.94 -16.78
N ARG A 350 -22.92 2.14 -16.29
CA ARG A 350 -24.28 2.47 -15.84
C ARG A 350 -25.20 2.95 -16.96
N LYS A 351 -24.67 3.70 -17.94
CA LYS A 351 -25.48 4.39 -18.96
C LYS A 351 -25.39 3.78 -20.36
N SER A 352 -24.33 3.02 -20.66
CA SER A 352 -24.11 2.50 -22.01
C SER A 352 -24.95 1.25 -22.30
N LYS A 353 -25.80 1.33 -23.33
CA LYS A 353 -26.51 0.16 -23.88
C LYS A 353 -25.51 -0.87 -24.44
N LEU A 354 -24.42 -0.41 -25.04
CA LEU A 354 -23.36 -1.27 -25.60
C LEU A 354 -22.78 -2.18 -24.51
N TYR A 355 -22.39 -1.60 -23.36
CA TYR A 355 -21.88 -2.38 -22.23
C TYR A 355 -22.92 -3.40 -21.73
N ARG A 356 -24.17 -2.96 -21.55
CA ARG A 356 -25.23 -3.87 -21.05
C ARG A 356 -25.45 -5.07 -21.97
N ASN A 357 -25.43 -4.84 -23.28
CA ASN A 357 -25.73 -5.86 -24.29
C ASN A 357 -24.54 -6.80 -24.55
N HIS A 358 -23.31 -6.28 -24.53
CA HIS A 358 -22.13 -7.02 -25.00
C HIS A 358 -21.09 -7.37 -23.93
N LYS A 359 -21.28 -7.00 -22.65
CA LYS A 359 -20.28 -7.27 -21.57
C LYS A 359 -19.82 -8.73 -21.42
N LYS A 360 -20.58 -9.70 -21.96
CA LYS A 360 -20.23 -11.12 -21.89
C LYS A 360 -19.46 -11.60 -23.13
N ASP A 361 -19.55 -10.87 -24.23
CA ASP A 361 -19.00 -11.26 -25.53
C ASP A 361 -17.47 -11.22 -25.50
N ALA A 362 -16.84 -12.19 -26.17
CA ALA A 362 -15.38 -12.31 -26.18
C ALA A 362 -14.69 -11.09 -26.81
N TRP A 363 -15.23 -10.60 -27.94
CA TRP A 363 -14.70 -9.40 -28.61
C TRP A 363 -14.75 -8.17 -27.68
N PHE A 364 -15.85 -8.01 -26.93
CA PHE A 364 -16.04 -6.86 -26.06
C PHE A 364 -15.08 -6.90 -24.86
N LYS A 365 -14.87 -8.09 -24.29
CA LYS A 365 -13.87 -8.32 -23.23
C LYS A 365 -12.46 -7.98 -23.72
N PHE A 366 -12.09 -8.45 -24.90
CA PHE A 366 -10.78 -8.14 -25.48
C PHE A 366 -10.58 -6.64 -25.69
N VAL A 367 -11.56 -5.95 -26.29
CA VAL A 367 -11.50 -4.49 -26.48
C VAL A 367 -11.46 -3.76 -25.12
N SER A 368 -12.27 -4.17 -24.16
CA SER A 368 -12.29 -3.56 -22.82
C SER A 368 -10.96 -3.74 -22.09
N TRP A 369 -10.36 -4.94 -22.18
CA TRP A 369 -9.02 -5.21 -21.67
C TRP A 369 -7.97 -4.32 -22.35
N LEU A 370 -7.96 -4.25 -23.69
CA LEU A 370 -6.99 -3.45 -24.43
C LEU A 370 -7.08 -1.97 -24.04
N LEU A 371 -8.30 -1.41 -24.00
CA LEU A 371 -8.52 -0.03 -23.56
C LEU A 371 -8.06 0.16 -22.11
N THR A 372 -8.36 -0.80 -21.23
CA THR A 372 -7.91 -0.74 -19.83
C THR A 372 -6.39 -0.71 -19.73
N MET A 373 -5.68 -1.51 -20.53
CA MET A 373 -4.22 -1.50 -20.54
C MET A 373 -3.68 -0.15 -21.04
N VAL A 374 -4.29 0.46 -22.05
CA VAL A 374 -3.93 1.81 -22.51
C VAL A 374 -4.10 2.83 -21.37
N TRP A 375 -5.26 2.84 -20.69
CA TRP A 375 -5.48 3.72 -19.53
C TRP A 375 -4.46 3.47 -18.42
N VAL A 376 -4.18 2.21 -18.09
CA VAL A 376 -3.21 1.85 -17.05
C VAL A 376 -1.80 2.33 -17.42
N LEU A 377 -1.35 2.09 -18.66
CA LEU A 377 -0.02 2.52 -19.11
C LEU A 377 0.12 4.04 -19.08
N ILE A 378 -0.87 4.79 -19.58
CA ILE A 378 -0.85 6.26 -19.51
C ILE A 378 -0.79 6.74 -18.05
N GLY A 379 -1.62 6.14 -17.18
CA GLY A 379 -1.62 6.51 -15.76
C GLY A 379 -0.28 6.22 -15.07
N LEU A 380 0.36 5.09 -15.40
CA LEU A 380 1.70 4.76 -14.89
C LEU A 380 2.80 5.64 -15.51
N SER A 381 2.62 6.16 -16.72
CA SER A 381 3.52 7.16 -17.32
C SER A 381 3.42 8.52 -16.64
N PHE A 382 2.26 8.91 -16.09
CA PHE A 382 2.21 10.04 -15.16
C PHE A 382 3.01 9.71 -13.90
N PHE A 383 2.78 8.54 -13.31
CA PHE A 383 3.45 8.13 -12.08
C PHE A 383 4.99 8.06 -12.20
N SER A 384 5.51 7.71 -13.38
CA SER A 384 6.96 7.65 -13.64
C SER A 384 7.63 9.01 -13.82
N GLY A 385 6.86 10.09 -13.96
CA GLY A 385 7.38 11.41 -14.36
C GLY A 385 7.62 11.57 -15.86
N GLN A 386 7.34 10.53 -16.66
CA GLN A 386 7.51 10.56 -18.12
C GLN A 386 6.66 11.67 -18.75
N ILE A 387 5.39 11.79 -18.35
CA ILE A 387 4.49 12.82 -18.89
C ILE A 387 4.91 14.22 -18.44
N GLY A 388 5.31 14.40 -17.18
CA GLY A 388 5.85 15.67 -16.69
C GLY A 388 7.04 16.14 -17.53
N ARG A 389 8.01 15.25 -17.77
CA ARG A 389 9.17 15.52 -18.63
C ARG A 389 8.78 15.93 -20.05
N LEU A 390 7.78 15.26 -20.65
CA LEU A 390 7.32 15.55 -22.00
C LEU A 390 6.58 16.89 -22.11
N ILE A 391 5.85 17.30 -21.07
CA ILE A 391 5.06 18.55 -21.06
C ILE A 391 5.92 19.75 -20.73
N PHE A 392 6.74 19.66 -19.68
CA PHE A 392 7.46 20.82 -19.14
C PHE A 392 8.86 20.98 -19.73
N GLY A 393 9.33 20.00 -20.52
CA GLY A 393 10.73 19.92 -20.92
C GLY A 393 11.59 19.46 -19.74
N GLY A 394 12.42 18.45 -19.98
CA GLY A 394 13.47 18.05 -19.05
C GLY A 394 14.67 18.98 -19.12
#